data_AF-J9FR03-F1
#
_entry.id   AF-J9FR03-F1
#
_cell.length_a   1.000
_cell.length_b   1.000
_cell.length_c   1.000
_cell.angle_alpha   90.00
_cell.angle_beta   90.00
_cell.angle_gamma   90.00
#
_symmetry.space_group_name_H-M   'P 1'
#
loop_
_entity.id
_entity.type
_entity.pdbx_description
1 polymer ?
#
loop_
_entity_poly.entity_id
_entity_poly.type
_entity_poly.pdbx_seq_one_letter_code
_entity_poly.pdbx_strand_id
1 'polypeptide(L)'
;RGGMPELTPTVLLDFDSLYNAHSANDKATLLNRTKSTIESMKTDYFFRAATIGDEAYKVRRHLTEWHKKFTVSFACIMFFFIGAPLGAIIRKGGLGVPVVISVVLFIFYYIIDNMGFKMARDGVWEAWQGMWLSSAVLMPMGIFLTYKAVKDSVILNADTYINAIKNLFGKREGRKVERKEVIIYTPDYDATLQQLDELANDCGIYLANHKGWLNYIEYWRKGGVDREAEKIANSLEEIVEELSNSDQNLLLNKL
;
A
#
# COMPACT_ATOMS: atom_id res chain seq x y z
N ARG A 1 -13.68 43.46 71.75
CA ARG A 1 -12.33 43.99 72.07
C ARG A 1 -11.34 42.92 71.61
N GLY A 2 -10.65 43.01 70.48
CA GLY A 2 -10.05 44.15 69.78
C GLY A 2 -8.54 43.85 69.69
N GLY A 3 -7.82 43.99 68.58
CA GLY A 3 -8.14 44.38 67.22
C GLY A 3 -7.20 43.65 66.25
N MET A 4 -7.52 43.68 64.96
CA MET A 4 -6.65 43.14 63.91
C MET A 4 -5.37 44.01 63.81
N PRO A 5 -4.20 43.42 63.54
CA PRO A 5 -2.97 44.20 63.39
C PRO A 5 -3.14 45.20 62.25
N GLU A 6 -2.95 46.49 62.56
CA GLU A 6 -2.93 47.57 61.57
C GLU A 6 -1.82 47.26 60.55
N LEU A 7 -2.23 47.06 59.29
CA LEU A 7 -1.30 47.05 58.17
C LEU A 7 -0.73 48.46 58.06
N THR A 8 0.56 48.61 58.37
CA THR A 8 1.27 49.87 58.13
C THR A 8 1.08 50.27 56.67
N PRO A 9 0.88 51.58 56.37
CA PRO A 9 0.68 52.01 54.99
C PRO A 9 1.92 51.60 54.20
N THR A 10 1.72 50.80 53.15
CA THR A 10 2.74 50.55 52.15
C THR A 10 3.18 51.91 51.61
N VAL A 11 4.40 52.33 51.96
CA VAL A 11 4.98 53.55 51.41
C VAL A 11 5.06 53.34 49.90
N LEU A 12 4.16 53.99 49.17
CA LEU A 12 4.21 54.04 47.71
C LEU A 12 5.43 54.89 47.36
N LEU A 13 6.56 54.22 47.17
CA LEU A 13 7.76 54.84 46.64
C LEU A 13 7.49 55.20 45.18
N ASP A 14 7.28 56.49 44.94
CA ASP A 14 7.13 57.03 43.61
C ASP A 14 8.51 57.13 42.94
N PHE A 15 8.72 56.33 41.89
CA PHE A 15 9.97 56.27 41.15
C PHE A 15 10.34 57.62 40.54
N ASP A 16 9.34 58.42 40.14
CA ASP A 16 9.55 59.73 39.51
C ASP A 16 10.08 60.75 40.52
N SER A 17 9.57 60.72 41.75
CA SER A 17 10.06 61.54 42.86
C SER A 17 11.52 61.22 43.21
N LEU A 18 11.86 59.93 43.32
CA LEU A 18 13.24 59.48 43.59
C LEU A 18 14.20 59.81 42.44
N TYR A 19 13.76 59.64 41.19
CA TYR A 19 14.54 60.00 40.01
C TYR A 19 14.83 61.51 39.96
N ASN A 20 13.84 62.34 40.35
CA ASN A 20 14.00 63.78 40.33
C ASN A 20 14.96 64.32 41.39
N ALA A 21 15.11 63.62 42.52
CA ALA A 21 16.01 63.98 43.62
C ALA A 21 17.52 63.77 43.31
N HIS A 22 17.88 63.04 42.25
CA HIS A 22 19.28 62.80 41.86
C HIS A 22 19.95 63.97 41.13
N SER A 23 21.29 64.03 41.16
CA SER A 23 22.07 65.03 40.40
C SER A 23 21.98 64.79 38.89
N ALA A 24 22.24 65.82 38.06
CA ALA A 24 22.16 65.71 36.60
C ALA A 24 23.10 64.62 36.03
N ASN A 25 24.28 64.42 36.63
CA ASN A 25 25.23 63.36 36.23
C ASN A 25 24.75 61.97 36.65
N ASP A 26 24.14 61.83 37.81
CA ASP A 26 23.59 60.54 38.27
C ASP A 26 22.42 60.11 37.39
N LYS A 27 21.55 61.06 36.98
CA LYS A 27 20.45 60.81 36.04
C LYS A 27 20.97 60.34 34.68
N ALA A 28 22.02 60.97 34.14
CA ALA A 28 22.62 60.57 32.87
C ALA A 28 23.27 59.18 32.94
N THR A 29 23.96 58.87 34.04
CA THR A 29 24.58 57.56 34.27
C THR A 29 23.52 56.46 34.41
N LEU A 30 22.43 56.75 35.14
CA LEU A 30 21.29 55.85 35.29
C LEU A 30 20.62 55.60 33.94
N LEU A 31 20.33 56.64 33.15
CA LEU A 31 19.74 56.50 31.81
C LEU A 31 20.61 55.66 30.88
N ASN A 32 21.93 55.84 30.88
CA ASN A 32 22.84 55.04 30.06
C ASN A 32 22.87 53.58 30.50
N ARG A 33 22.87 53.30 31.82
CA ARG A 33 22.74 51.94 32.34
C ARG A 33 21.42 51.32 31.93
N THR A 34 20.30 52.00 32.17
CA THR A 34 18.96 51.55 31.78
C THR A 34 18.87 51.29 30.28
N LYS A 35 19.40 52.20 29.44
CA LYS A 35 19.47 52.02 27.98
C LYS A 35 20.27 50.77 27.61
N SER A 36 21.44 50.57 28.21
CA SER A 36 22.26 49.37 27.96
C SER A 36 21.55 48.09 28.37
N THR A 37 20.83 48.10 29.51
CA THR A 37 20.04 46.97 29.99
C THR A 37 18.88 46.68 29.05
N ILE A 38 18.14 47.70 28.61
CA ILE A 38 17.03 47.54 27.66
C ILE A 38 17.53 46.97 26.33
N GLU A 39 18.63 47.48 25.79
CA GLU A 39 19.19 46.95 24.54
C GLU A 39 19.68 45.50 24.70
N SER A 40 20.27 45.14 25.85
CA SER A 40 20.65 43.74 26.13
C SER A 40 19.44 42.83 26.26
N MET A 41 18.37 43.27 26.94
CA MET A 41 17.13 42.50 27.11
C MET A 41 16.42 42.32 25.78
N LYS A 42 16.32 43.39 24.99
CA LYS A 42 15.77 43.36 23.63
C LYS A 42 16.51 42.33 22.78
N THR A 43 17.84 42.34 22.81
CA THR A 43 18.67 41.39 22.07
C THR A 43 18.43 39.94 22.52
N ASP A 44 18.34 39.69 23.84
CA ASP A 44 18.02 38.37 24.40
C ASP A 44 16.62 37.89 23.97
N TYR A 45 15.61 38.77 24.01
CA TYR A 45 14.26 38.45 23.54
C TYR A 45 14.22 38.14 22.03
N PHE A 46 14.92 38.92 21.20
CA PHE A 46 15.04 38.62 19.77
C PHE A 46 15.71 37.27 19.53
N PHE A 47 16.77 36.96 20.28
CA PHE A 47 17.46 35.67 20.17
C PHE A 47 16.56 34.50 20.60
N ARG A 48 15.85 34.63 21.73
CA ARG A 48 14.89 33.63 22.21
C ARG A 48 13.75 33.44 21.22
N ALA A 49 13.15 34.52 20.72
CA ALA A 49 12.09 34.45 19.72
C ALA A 49 12.55 33.73 18.44
N ALA A 50 13.81 33.93 18.03
CA ALA A 50 14.39 33.24 16.89
C ALA A 50 14.69 31.74 17.17
N THR A 51 14.99 31.35 18.41
CA THR A 51 15.39 29.98 18.77
C THR A 51 14.27 29.09 19.29
N ILE A 52 13.15 29.64 19.77
CA ILE A 52 12.01 28.86 20.31
C ILE A 52 11.48 27.84 19.29
N GLY A 53 11.41 28.20 18.01
CA GLY A 53 10.97 27.28 16.95
C GLY A 53 11.90 26.09 16.76
N ASP A 54 13.21 26.34 16.79
CA ASP A 54 14.26 25.32 16.62
C ASP A 54 14.34 24.38 17.82
N GLU A 55 14.21 24.90 19.04
CA GLU A 55 14.17 24.07 20.25
C GLU A 55 12.94 23.17 20.27
N ALA A 56 11.75 23.72 19.96
CA ALA A 56 10.53 22.94 19.88
C ALA A 56 10.61 21.84 18.81
N TYR A 57 11.24 22.12 17.66
CA TYR A 57 11.49 21.12 16.63
C TYR A 57 12.44 20.00 17.09
N LYS A 58 13.52 20.34 17.78
CA LYS A 58 14.47 19.35 18.35
C LYS A 58 13.79 18.45 19.37
N VAL A 59 12.96 19.02 20.25
CA VAL A 59 12.19 18.26 21.24
C VAL A 59 11.25 17.28 20.54
N ARG A 60 10.42 17.75 19.59
CA ARG A 60 9.52 16.88 18.82
C ARG A 60 10.28 15.75 18.14
N ARG A 61 11.39 16.05 17.47
CA ARG A 61 12.24 15.03 16.82
C ARG A 61 12.75 13.99 17.81
N HIS A 62 13.25 14.40 18.98
CA HIS A 62 13.73 13.45 19.98
C HIS A 62 12.63 12.53 20.49
N LEU A 63 11.42 13.06 20.75
CA LEU A 63 10.26 12.26 21.13
C LEU A 63 9.83 11.29 20.01
N THR A 64 9.80 11.75 18.76
CA THR A 64 9.46 10.90 17.61
C THR A 64 10.45 9.75 17.46
N GLU A 65 11.76 10.03 17.52
CA GLU A 65 12.81 9.00 17.42
C GLU A 65 12.75 8.01 18.59
N TRP A 66 12.39 8.48 19.79
CA TRP A 66 12.19 7.60 20.94
C TRP A 66 11.07 6.60 20.68
N HIS A 67 9.88 7.08 20.30
CA HIS A 67 8.74 6.22 19.97
C HIS A 67 9.02 5.28 18.80
N LYS A 68 9.71 5.77 17.76
CA LYS A 68 10.06 4.98 16.56
C LYS A 68 10.81 3.69 16.89
N LYS A 69 11.73 3.74 17.86
CA LYS A 69 12.49 2.54 18.28
C LYS A 69 11.58 1.45 18.85
N PHE A 70 10.56 1.85 19.61
CA PHE A 70 9.57 0.92 20.15
C PHE A 70 8.62 0.41 19.08
N THR A 71 8.10 1.30 18.23
CA THR A 71 7.09 0.93 17.22
C THR A 71 7.67 0.01 16.16
N VAL A 72 8.91 0.22 15.71
CA VAL A 72 9.60 -0.70 14.79
C VAL A 72 9.75 -2.09 15.39
N SER A 73 10.15 -2.19 16.66
CA SER A 73 10.31 -3.48 17.34
C SER A 73 8.97 -4.19 17.49
N PHE A 74 7.90 -3.46 17.84
CA PHE A 74 6.54 -3.98 17.90
C PHE A 74 6.02 -4.43 16.54
N ALA A 75 6.31 -3.67 15.47
CA ALA A 75 5.94 -4.00 14.11
C ALA A 75 6.55 -5.32 13.64
N CYS A 76 7.80 -5.63 14.02
CA CYS A 76 8.43 -6.92 13.72
C CYS A 76 7.65 -8.10 14.32
N ILE A 77 7.19 -7.96 15.57
CA ILE A 77 6.38 -8.99 16.25
C ILE A 77 5.04 -9.14 15.53
N MET A 78 4.38 -8.03 15.20
CA MET A 78 3.14 -8.02 14.43
C MET A 78 3.28 -8.72 13.07
N PHE A 79 4.33 -8.39 12.32
CA PHE A 79 4.59 -9.01 11.02
C PHE A 79 4.90 -10.50 11.12
N PHE A 80 5.56 -10.94 12.19
CA PHE A 80 5.77 -12.36 12.44
C PHE A 80 4.43 -13.11 12.62
N PHE A 81 3.52 -12.55 13.42
CA PHE A 81 2.20 -13.15 13.64
C PHE A 81 1.28 -13.10 12.43
N ILE A 82 1.45 -12.12 11.53
CA ILE A 82 0.69 -12.04 10.27
C ILE A 82 1.30 -12.97 9.21
N GLY A 83 2.64 -13.02 9.14
CA GLY A 83 3.39 -13.81 8.17
C GLY A 83 3.30 -15.32 8.41
N ALA A 84 3.34 -15.77 9.67
CA ALA A 84 3.23 -17.19 10.01
C ALA A 84 1.93 -17.87 9.49
N PRO A 85 0.72 -17.35 9.75
CA PRO A 85 -0.52 -17.93 9.26
C PRO A 85 -0.65 -17.79 7.74
N LEU A 86 -0.30 -16.62 7.16
CA LEU A 86 -0.37 -16.42 5.71
C LEU A 86 0.57 -17.38 4.96
N GLY A 87 1.78 -17.61 5.47
CA GLY A 87 2.73 -18.56 4.90
C GLY A 87 2.26 -20.01 5.00
N ALA A 88 1.64 -20.40 6.11
CA ALA A 88 1.13 -21.76 6.32
C ALA A 88 -0.08 -22.09 5.42
N ILE A 89 -0.98 -21.12 5.23
CA ILE A 89 -2.23 -21.31 4.46
C ILE A 89 -1.96 -21.33 2.95
N ILE A 90 -1.04 -20.50 2.46
CA ILE A 90 -0.80 -20.28 1.03
C ILE A 90 0.11 -21.38 0.41
N ARG A 91 0.40 -22.48 1.13
CA ARG A 91 1.23 -23.60 0.65
C ARG A 91 0.74 -24.24 -0.67
N LYS A 92 -0.49 -24.00 -1.11
CA LYS A 92 -1.00 -24.44 -2.42
C LYS A 92 -0.43 -23.62 -3.60
N GLY A 93 0.06 -22.41 -3.37
CA GLY A 93 0.76 -21.57 -4.37
C GLY A 93 2.28 -21.80 -4.31
N GLY A 94 2.96 -21.66 -5.45
CA GLY A 94 4.42 -21.80 -5.52
C GLY A 94 5.18 -20.88 -4.55
N LEU A 95 6.46 -21.22 -4.28
CA LEU A 95 7.32 -20.64 -3.24
C LEU A 95 7.38 -19.08 -3.21
N GLY A 96 7.03 -18.40 -4.30
CA GLY A 96 7.06 -16.93 -4.42
C GLY A 96 5.79 -16.17 -4.00
N VAL A 97 4.61 -16.79 -4.01
CA VAL A 97 3.34 -16.10 -3.68
C VAL A 97 3.33 -15.49 -2.27
N PRO A 98 3.72 -16.20 -1.20
CA PRO A 98 3.73 -15.61 0.15
C PRO A 98 4.77 -14.48 0.29
N VAL A 99 5.88 -14.54 -0.47
CA VAL A 99 6.91 -13.50 -0.47
C VAL A 99 6.37 -12.19 -1.06
N VAL A 100 5.69 -12.27 -2.21
CA VAL A 100 5.11 -11.07 -2.86
C VAL A 100 4.07 -10.41 -1.98
N ILE A 101 3.18 -11.18 -1.35
CA ILE A 101 2.15 -10.65 -0.44
C ILE A 101 2.81 -9.96 0.76
N SER A 102 3.87 -10.53 1.32
CA SER A 102 4.62 -9.94 2.42
C SER A 102 5.26 -8.60 2.05
N VAL A 103 5.84 -8.50 0.84
CA VAL A 103 6.42 -7.24 0.34
C VAL A 103 5.34 -6.17 0.18
N VAL A 104 4.18 -6.51 -0.38
CA VAL A 104 3.06 -5.57 -0.55
C VAL A 104 2.60 -5.04 0.81
N LEU A 105 2.38 -5.92 1.80
CA LEU A 105 2.01 -5.51 3.15
C LEU A 105 3.08 -4.63 3.82
N PHE A 106 4.36 -4.94 3.61
CA PHE A 106 5.47 -4.14 4.11
C PHE A 106 5.50 -2.73 3.50
N ILE A 107 5.22 -2.60 2.19
CA ILE A 107 5.10 -1.29 1.53
C ILE A 107 3.96 -0.48 2.13
N PHE A 108 2.79 -1.08 2.35
CA PHE A 108 1.65 -0.39 2.99
C PHE A 108 2.01 0.11 4.38
N TYR A 109 2.65 -0.73 5.20
CA TYR A 109 3.17 -0.32 6.50
C TYR A 109 4.14 0.86 6.39
N TYR A 110 5.12 0.78 5.50
CA TYR A 110 6.14 1.82 5.33
C TYR A 110 5.51 3.16 4.91
N ILE A 111 4.50 3.14 4.03
CA ILE A 111 3.78 4.35 3.62
C ILE A 111 3.08 4.99 4.81
N ILE A 112 2.31 4.21 5.58
CA ILE A 112 1.56 4.73 6.73
C ILE A 112 2.52 5.24 7.82
N ASP A 113 3.61 4.51 8.09
CA ASP A 113 4.64 4.92 9.04
C ASP A 113 5.30 6.24 8.64
N ASN A 114 5.64 6.40 7.35
CA ASN A 114 6.19 7.66 6.85
C ASN A 114 5.19 8.82 6.90
N MET A 115 3.90 8.55 6.66
CA MET A 115 2.85 9.56 6.82
C MET A 115 2.74 10.00 8.29
N GLY A 116 2.70 9.06 9.23
CA GLY A 116 2.70 9.32 10.66
C GLY A 116 3.93 10.09 11.12
N PHE A 117 5.11 9.76 10.57
CA PHE A 117 6.36 10.47 10.83
C PHE A 117 6.35 11.92 10.36
N LYS A 118 5.85 12.17 9.15
CA LYS A 118 5.70 13.55 8.65
C LYS A 118 4.75 14.35 9.52
N MET A 119 3.59 13.80 9.87
CA MET A 119 2.60 14.48 10.70
C MET A 119 3.11 14.80 12.12
N ALA A 120 3.87 13.88 12.73
CA ALA A 120 4.49 14.11 14.04
C ALA A 120 5.62 15.16 13.99
N ARG A 121 6.45 15.11 12.95
CA ARG A 121 7.57 16.05 12.76
C ARG A 121 7.07 17.47 12.53
N ASP A 122 6.05 17.61 11.69
CA ASP A 122 5.47 18.90 11.31
C ASP A 122 4.58 19.49 12.42
N GLY A 123 4.41 18.77 13.54
CA GLY A 123 3.71 19.23 14.75
C GLY A 123 2.18 19.24 14.61
N VAL A 124 1.64 18.60 13.56
CA VAL A 124 0.20 18.46 13.36
C VAL A 124 -0.36 17.47 14.38
N TRP A 125 0.35 16.37 14.63
CA TRP A 125 -0.01 15.34 15.61
C TRP A 125 1.06 15.21 16.69
N GLU A 126 0.64 14.73 17.86
CA GLU A 126 1.56 14.35 18.92
C GLU A 126 2.47 13.20 18.48
N ALA A 127 3.71 13.18 18.99
CA ALA A 127 4.71 12.19 18.59
C ALA A 127 4.25 10.74 18.79
N TRP A 128 3.49 10.48 19.86
CA TRP A 128 2.94 9.16 20.12
C TRP A 128 1.83 8.78 19.12
N GLN A 129 0.97 9.71 18.72
CA GLN A 129 -0.12 9.42 17.76
C GLN A 129 0.45 9.11 16.38
N GLY A 130 1.38 9.95 15.91
CA GLY A 130 2.00 9.77 14.61
C GLY A 130 2.77 8.46 14.52
N MET A 131 3.53 8.09 15.55
CA MET A 131 4.38 6.88 15.50
C MET A 131 3.60 5.58 15.67
N TRP A 132 2.52 5.60 16.44
CA TRP A 132 1.69 4.41 16.66
C TRP A 132 0.61 4.22 15.61
N LEU A 133 0.41 5.19 14.71
CA LEU A 133 -0.59 5.12 13.64
C LEU A 133 -0.43 3.85 12.78
N SER A 134 0.80 3.54 12.36
CA SER A 134 1.08 2.37 11.53
C SER A 134 0.68 1.08 12.25
N SER A 135 1.06 0.92 13.51
CA SER A 135 0.68 -0.22 14.36
C SER A 135 -0.84 -0.29 14.60
N ALA A 136 -1.49 0.84 14.86
CA ALA A 136 -2.93 0.92 15.13
C ALA A 136 -3.79 0.53 13.91
N VAL A 137 -3.29 0.77 12.69
CA VAL A 137 -3.94 0.33 11.45
C VAL A 137 -3.59 -1.11 11.10
N LEU A 138 -2.30 -1.47 11.20
CA LEU A 138 -1.81 -2.81 10.84
C LEU A 138 -2.37 -3.89 11.76
N MET A 139 -2.61 -3.58 13.04
CA MET A 139 -3.10 -4.55 14.01
C MET A 139 -4.49 -5.11 13.70
N PRO A 140 -5.56 -4.30 13.58
CA PRO A 140 -6.87 -4.79 13.20
C PRO A 140 -6.87 -5.38 11.79
N MET A 141 -6.14 -4.79 10.84
CA MET A 141 -6.03 -5.35 9.49
C MET A 141 -5.35 -6.73 9.49
N GLY A 142 -4.26 -6.88 10.23
CA GLY A 142 -3.51 -8.13 10.36
C GLY A 142 -4.32 -9.22 11.03
N ILE A 143 -5.04 -8.89 12.12
CA ILE A 143 -5.96 -9.82 12.78
C ILE A 143 -7.10 -10.21 11.85
N PHE A 144 -7.72 -9.24 11.17
CA PHE A 144 -8.81 -9.48 10.24
C PHE A 144 -8.38 -10.37 9.06
N LEU A 145 -7.25 -10.06 8.43
CA LEU A 145 -6.69 -10.84 7.33
C LEU A 145 -6.31 -12.24 7.78
N THR A 146 -5.69 -12.39 8.95
CA THR A 146 -5.34 -13.69 9.53
C THR A 146 -6.58 -14.52 9.83
N TYR A 147 -7.57 -13.95 10.52
CA TYR A 147 -8.83 -14.62 10.85
C TYR A 147 -9.55 -15.10 9.60
N LYS A 148 -9.59 -14.25 8.57
CA LYS A 148 -10.25 -14.53 7.31
C LYS A 148 -9.50 -15.55 6.46
N ALA A 149 -8.16 -15.51 6.47
CA ALA A 149 -7.30 -16.50 5.83
C ALA A 149 -7.48 -17.88 6.48
N VAL A 150 -7.52 -17.95 7.82
CA VAL A 150 -7.67 -19.22 8.55
C VAL A 150 -9.04 -19.87 8.32
N LYS A 151 -10.09 -19.08 8.08
CA LYS A 151 -11.46 -19.58 7.85
C LYS A 151 -11.80 -19.90 6.39
N ASP A 152 -10.79 -20.15 5.55
CA ASP A 152 -10.95 -20.61 4.14
C ASP A 152 -11.85 -19.69 3.30
N SER A 153 -11.84 -18.37 3.56
CA SER A 153 -12.75 -17.48 2.85
C SER A 153 -12.28 -17.26 1.41
N VAL A 154 -13.19 -17.50 0.48
CA VAL A 154 -13.18 -17.32 -0.99
C VAL A 154 -12.44 -16.06 -1.50
N ILE A 155 -12.21 -15.04 -0.67
CA ILE A 155 -11.42 -13.83 -1.01
C ILE A 155 -9.91 -14.12 -1.13
N LEU A 156 -9.42 -15.24 -0.60
CA LEU A 156 -8.04 -15.69 -0.80
C LEU A 156 -7.97 -17.00 -1.58
N ASN A 157 -8.92 -17.26 -2.48
CA ASN A 157 -8.63 -18.17 -3.58
C ASN A 157 -7.57 -17.48 -4.44
N ALA A 158 -6.30 -17.76 -4.12
CA ALA A 158 -5.15 -17.33 -4.89
C ALA A 158 -5.36 -17.69 -6.36
N ASP A 159 -6.01 -18.82 -6.65
CA ASP A 159 -6.40 -19.24 -7.99
C ASP A 159 -7.36 -18.26 -8.67
N THR A 160 -8.37 -17.71 -7.99
CA THR A 160 -9.29 -16.71 -8.56
C THR A 160 -8.58 -15.40 -8.86
N TYR A 161 -7.70 -14.93 -7.96
CA TYR A 161 -6.95 -13.69 -8.17
C TYR A 161 -5.86 -13.86 -9.23
N ILE A 162 -5.12 -14.97 -9.21
CA ILE A 162 -4.13 -15.33 -10.25
C ILE A 162 -4.83 -15.47 -11.60
N ASN A 163 -6.02 -16.07 -11.66
CA ASN A 163 -6.77 -16.18 -12.90
C ASN A 163 -7.33 -14.84 -13.36
N ALA A 164 -7.81 -13.97 -12.46
CA ALA A 164 -8.20 -12.60 -12.80
C ALA A 164 -7.01 -11.79 -13.35
N ILE A 165 -5.83 -11.93 -12.73
CA ILE A 165 -4.59 -11.29 -13.19
C ILE A 165 -4.11 -11.90 -14.51
N LYS A 166 -4.13 -13.23 -14.68
CA LYS A 166 -3.79 -13.89 -15.96
C LYS A 166 -4.73 -13.46 -17.08
N ASN A 167 -6.02 -13.31 -16.79
CA ASN A 167 -7.02 -12.84 -17.74
C ASN A 167 -6.82 -11.36 -18.08
N LEU A 168 -6.39 -10.55 -17.11
CA LEU A 168 -6.01 -9.15 -17.32
C LEU A 168 -4.70 -9.01 -18.13
N PHE A 169 -3.75 -9.94 -17.97
CA PHE A 169 -2.47 -9.97 -18.67
C PHE A 169 -2.43 -10.94 -19.87
N GLY A 170 -3.59 -11.40 -20.36
CA GLY A 170 -3.75 -12.00 -21.69
C GLY A 170 -3.24 -13.43 -21.88
N LYS A 171 -2.81 -14.16 -20.84
CA LYS A 171 -2.46 -15.58 -20.97
C LYS A 171 -3.71 -16.44 -20.78
N ARG A 172 -4.40 -16.74 -21.89
CA ARG A 172 -5.44 -17.78 -21.92
C ARG A 172 -4.80 -19.11 -21.53
N GLU A 173 -5.35 -19.77 -20.50
CA GLU A 173 -4.94 -21.13 -20.14
C GLU A 173 -5.26 -22.08 -21.31
N GLY A 174 -4.33 -22.98 -21.63
CA GLY A 174 -4.54 -24.01 -22.64
C GLY A 174 -5.77 -24.86 -22.30
N ARG A 175 -6.55 -25.21 -23.33
CA ARG A 175 -7.78 -25.99 -23.23
C ARG A 175 -7.45 -27.33 -22.53
N LYS A 176 -8.08 -27.62 -21.38
CA LYS A 176 -8.00 -28.95 -20.77
C LYS A 176 -9.01 -29.86 -21.47
N VAL A 177 -8.53 -30.80 -22.28
CA VAL A 177 -9.37 -31.84 -22.86
C VAL A 177 -9.38 -33.03 -21.90
N GLU A 178 -10.53 -33.34 -21.31
CA GLU A 178 -10.69 -34.53 -20.47
C GLU A 178 -10.99 -35.76 -21.32
N ARG A 179 -10.28 -36.85 -21.04
CA ARG A 179 -10.34 -38.11 -21.79
C ARG A 179 -11.71 -38.78 -21.61
N LYS A 180 -12.39 -39.13 -22.71
CA LYS A 180 -13.57 -40.02 -22.65
C LYS A 180 -13.08 -41.46 -22.39
N GLU A 181 -13.63 -42.11 -21.35
CA GLU A 181 -13.19 -43.43 -20.88
C GLU A 181 -13.65 -44.61 -21.77
N VAL A 182 -14.50 -44.37 -22.76
CA VAL A 182 -15.06 -45.40 -23.64
C VAL A 182 -14.83 -45.03 -25.10
N ILE A 183 -13.96 -45.80 -25.77
CA ILE A 183 -13.68 -45.70 -27.20
C ILE A 183 -14.69 -46.58 -27.94
N ILE A 184 -15.56 -45.98 -28.76
CA ILE A 184 -16.65 -46.70 -29.46
C ILE A 184 -16.22 -47.11 -30.88
N TYR A 185 -15.34 -46.33 -31.54
CA TYR A 185 -14.82 -46.58 -32.89
C TYR A 185 -13.37 -46.06 -33.04
N THR A 186 -12.56 -46.69 -33.89
CA THR A 186 -11.21 -46.22 -34.24
C THR A 186 -11.30 -45.09 -35.28
N PRO A 187 -10.71 -43.90 -35.04
CA PRO A 187 -10.72 -42.80 -36.02
C PRO A 187 -10.00 -43.13 -37.32
N ASP A 188 -10.48 -42.59 -38.45
CA ASP A 188 -9.77 -42.67 -39.73
C ASP A 188 -8.70 -41.58 -39.80
N TYR A 189 -7.46 -41.98 -39.51
CA TYR A 189 -6.32 -41.07 -39.44
C TYR A 189 -6.01 -40.39 -40.79
N ASP A 190 -6.26 -41.03 -41.93
CA ASP A 190 -5.96 -40.45 -43.25
C ASP A 190 -6.94 -39.33 -43.61
N ALA A 191 -8.23 -39.51 -43.29
CA ALA A 191 -9.25 -38.48 -43.45
C ALA A 191 -9.01 -37.30 -42.48
N THR A 192 -8.61 -37.60 -41.24
CA THR A 192 -8.36 -36.57 -40.23
C THR A 192 -7.17 -35.68 -40.59
N LEU A 193 -6.12 -36.23 -41.22
CA LEU A 193 -4.97 -35.46 -41.69
C LEU A 193 -5.35 -34.44 -42.78
N GLN A 194 -6.25 -34.81 -43.70
CA GLN A 194 -6.75 -33.89 -44.72
C GLN A 194 -7.56 -32.74 -44.10
N GLN A 195 -8.45 -33.06 -43.16
CA GLN A 195 -9.22 -32.05 -42.43
C GLN A 195 -8.33 -31.11 -41.60
N LEU A 196 -7.23 -31.62 -41.04
CA LEU A 196 -6.26 -30.82 -40.29
C LEU A 196 -5.50 -29.83 -41.19
N ASP A 197 -5.13 -30.25 -42.40
CA ASP A 197 -4.50 -29.38 -43.41
C ASP A 197 -5.47 -28.30 -43.93
N GLU A 198 -6.74 -28.65 -44.14
CA GLU A 198 -7.79 -27.70 -44.48
C GLU A 198 -8.00 -26.67 -43.35
N LEU A 199 -8.09 -27.13 -42.09
CA LEU A 199 -8.22 -26.26 -40.93
C LEU A 199 -7.00 -25.32 -40.77
N ALA A 200 -5.79 -25.82 -41.02
CA ALA A 200 -4.57 -25.03 -40.96
C ALA A 200 -4.56 -23.91 -42.03
N ASN A 201 -5.04 -24.21 -43.23
CA ASN A 201 -5.20 -23.23 -44.31
C ASN A 201 -6.24 -22.18 -43.95
N ASP A 202 -7.40 -22.59 -43.42
CA ASP A 202 -8.47 -21.67 -43.00
C ASP A 202 -8.02 -20.74 -41.87
N CYS A 203 -7.27 -21.26 -40.89
CA CYS A 203 -6.64 -20.44 -39.85
C CYS A 203 -5.65 -19.44 -40.44
N GLY A 204 -4.83 -19.86 -41.41
CA GLY A 204 -3.87 -19.00 -42.11
C GLY A 204 -4.55 -17.85 -42.85
N ILE A 205 -5.66 -18.13 -43.55
CA ILE A 205 -6.48 -17.14 -44.25
C ILE A 205 -7.11 -16.16 -43.25
N TYR A 206 -7.69 -16.68 -42.16
CA TYR A 206 -8.30 -15.86 -41.12
C TYR A 206 -7.29 -14.92 -40.45
N LEU A 207 -6.10 -15.42 -40.10
CA LEU A 207 -5.02 -14.62 -39.50
C LEU A 207 -4.44 -13.58 -40.48
N ALA A 208 -4.36 -13.90 -41.77
CA ALA A 208 -3.92 -12.96 -42.79
C ALA A 208 -4.89 -11.77 -42.94
N ASN A 209 -6.19 -12.04 -42.83
CA ASN A 209 -7.25 -11.04 -42.91
C ASN A 209 -7.43 -10.24 -41.60
N HIS A 210 -7.01 -10.79 -40.45
CA HIS A 210 -7.18 -10.19 -39.11
C HIS A 210 -5.83 -9.88 -38.41
N LYS A 211 -4.91 -9.19 -39.10
CA LYS A 211 -3.59 -8.81 -38.54
C LYS A 211 -3.60 -7.65 -37.52
N GLY A 212 -4.74 -6.99 -37.31
CA GLY A 212 -4.86 -5.79 -36.46
C GLY A 212 -5.52 -6.03 -35.11
N TRP A 213 -5.33 -5.10 -34.16
CA TRP A 213 -6.13 -5.07 -32.93
C TRP A 213 -7.62 -4.95 -33.28
N LEU A 214 -8.43 -5.81 -32.66
CA LEU A 214 -9.88 -5.81 -32.80
C LEU A 214 -10.44 -4.44 -32.40
N ASN A 215 -11.11 -3.78 -33.34
CA ASN A 215 -11.68 -2.46 -33.11
C ASN A 215 -12.93 -2.60 -32.24
N TYR A 216 -12.82 -2.24 -30.96
CA TYR A 216 -13.84 -2.52 -29.93
C TYR A 216 -15.24 -1.97 -30.29
N ILE A 217 -15.29 -0.82 -30.98
CA ILE A 217 -16.54 -0.21 -31.45
C ILE A 217 -17.19 -1.05 -32.54
N GLU A 218 -16.40 -1.59 -33.46
CA GLU A 218 -16.90 -2.41 -34.57
C GLU A 218 -17.34 -3.80 -34.09
N TYR A 219 -16.59 -4.38 -33.15
CA TYR A 219 -16.95 -5.61 -32.45
C TYR A 219 -18.32 -5.49 -31.77
N TRP A 220 -18.54 -4.41 -31.00
CA TRP A 220 -19.81 -4.19 -30.31
C TRP A 220 -20.96 -3.88 -31.28
N ARG A 221 -20.69 -3.16 -32.38
CA ARG A 221 -21.70 -2.87 -33.43
C ARG A 221 -22.10 -4.10 -34.23
N LYS A 222 -21.19 -5.06 -34.42
CA LYS A 222 -21.44 -6.36 -35.08
C LYS A 222 -21.98 -7.42 -34.11
N GLY A 223 -22.18 -7.10 -32.83
CA GLY A 223 -22.69 -8.03 -31.82
C GLY A 223 -21.70 -9.12 -31.41
N GLY A 224 -20.41 -8.95 -31.70
CA GLY A 224 -19.35 -9.89 -31.32
C GLY A 224 -19.37 -11.25 -32.02
N VAL A 225 -20.21 -11.44 -33.04
CA VAL A 225 -20.33 -12.71 -33.78
C VAL A 225 -19.41 -12.69 -35.00
N ASP A 226 -18.31 -13.43 -34.92
CA ASP A 226 -17.44 -13.70 -36.06
C ASP A 226 -17.75 -15.10 -36.60
N ARG A 227 -18.50 -15.15 -37.70
CA ARG A 227 -18.94 -16.42 -38.31
C ARG A 227 -17.78 -17.23 -38.88
N GLU A 228 -16.68 -16.58 -39.28
CA GLU A 228 -15.52 -17.29 -39.81
C GLU A 228 -14.71 -17.92 -38.67
N ALA A 229 -14.57 -17.19 -37.55
CA ALA A 229 -13.99 -17.75 -36.33
C ALA A 229 -14.84 -18.88 -35.74
N GLU A 230 -16.17 -18.78 -35.80
CA GLU A 230 -17.11 -19.80 -35.32
C GLU A 230 -17.02 -21.08 -36.18
N LYS A 231 -16.89 -20.96 -37.50
CA LYS A 231 -16.65 -22.12 -38.37
C LYS A 231 -15.34 -22.83 -38.04
N ILE A 232 -14.24 -22.07 -37.92
CA ILE A 232 -12.93 -22.62 -37.55
C ILE A 232 -12.99 -23.32 -36.20
N ALA A 233 -13.71 -22.73 -35.22
CA ALA A 233 -13.90 -23.32 -33.91
C ALA A 233 -14.70 -24.64 -33.97
N ASN A 234 -15.77 -24.68 -34.76
CA ASN A 234 -16.59 -25.89 -34.92
C ASN A 234 -15.81 -27.02 -35.62
N SER A 235 -15.07 -26.71 -36.70
CA SER A 235 -14.23 -27.69 -37.39
C SER A 235 -13.12 -28.22 -36.48
N LEU A 236 -12.52 -27.36 -35.64
CA LEU A 236 -11.57 -27.79 -34.63
C LEU A 236 -12.22 -28.71 -33.59
N GLU A 237 -13.44 -28.41 -33.13
CA GLU A 237 -14.17 -29.23 -32.17
C GLU A 237 -14.53 -30.61 -32.72
N GLU A 238 -14.94 -30.68 -33.99
CA GLU A 238 -15.24 -31.93 -34.68
C GLU A 238 -14.01 -32.82 -34.80
N ILE A 239 -12.88 -32.27 -35.25
CA ILE A 239 -11.59 -33.00 -35.33
C ILE A 239 -11.11 -33.45 -33.95
N VAL A 240 -11.24 -32.59 -32.92
CA VAL A 240 -10.86 -32.94 -31.54
C VAL A 240 -11.77 -34.01 -30.96
N GLU A 241 -13.07 -33.98 -31.24
CA GLU A 241 -14.01 -35.00 -30.78
C GLU A 241 -13.73 -36.36 -31.45
N GLU A 242 -13.40 -36.34 -32.74
CA GLU A 242 -12.99 -37.54 -33.49
C GLU A 242 -11.66 -38.09 -32.96
N LEU A 243 -10.63 -37.24 -32.80
CA LEU A 243 -9.32 -37.64 -32.25
C LEU A 243 -9.36 -37.99 -30.76
N SER A 244 -10.33 -37.48 -30.00
CA SER A 244 -10.54 -37.87 -28.60
C SER A 244 -10.97 -39.33 -28.48
N ASN A 245 -11.45 -39.96 -29.55
CA ASN A 245 -11.75 -41.40 -29.60
C ASN A 245 -10.52 -42.24 -30.02
N SER A 246 -9.36 -41.63 -30.26
CA SER A 246 -8.13 -42.35 -30.61
C SER A 246 -7.57 -43.15 -29.42
N ASP A 247 -7.03 -44.33 -29.72
CA ASP A 247 -6.30 -45.20 -28.81
C ASP A 247 -4.83 -44.77 -28.58
N GLN A 248 -4.33 -43.80 -29.36
CA GLN A 248 -2.95 -43.35 -29.30
C GLN A 248 -2.69 -42.28 -28.22
N ASN A 249 -1.97 -42.68 -27.17
CA ASN A 249 -1.60 -41.82 -26.04
C ASN A 249 -0.74 -40.59 -26.44
N LEU A 250 0.06 -40.71 -27.51
CA LEU A 250 0.90 -39.61 -27.98
C LEU A 250 0.08 -38.47 -28.61
N LEU A 251 -1.03 -38.79 -29.28
CA LEU A 251 -1.94 -37.82 -29.89
C LEU A 251 -2.79 -37.14 -28.81
N LEU A 252 -3.31 -37.90 -27.85
CA LEU A 252 -4.11 -37.38 -26.74
C LEU A 252 -3.38 -36.37 -25.85
N ASN A 253 -2.06 -36.53 -25.65
CA ASN A 253 -1.26 -35.57 -24.86
C ASN A 253 -0.88 -34.30 -25.64
N LYS A 254 -1.09 -34.29 -26.96
CA LYS A 254 -0.74 -33.16 -27.84
C LYS A 254 -1.95 -32.32 -28.26
N LEU A 255 -3.17 -32.81 -28.04
CA LEU A 255 -4.45 -32.09 -28.16
C LEU A 255 -4.63 -31.14 -26.97
#